data_AF-A0A9W9ZQI0-F1
#
_entry.id   AF-A0A9W9ZQI0-F1
#
_cell.length_a   1.000
_cell.length_b   1.000
_cell.length_c   1.000
_cell.angle_alpha   90.00
_cell.angle_beta   90.00
_cell.angle_gamma   90.00
#
_symmetry.space_group_name_H-M   'P 1'
#
loop_
_entity.id
_entity.type
_entity.pdbx_description
1 polymer ?
#
loop_
_entity_poly.entity_id
_entity_poly.type
_entity_poly.pdbx_seq_one_letter_code
_entity_poly.pdbx_strand_id
1 'polypeptide(L)'
;MKADPILIGLLNGLFGMTESVDNGVSPSFFKEFITALAHARNTKKETADLIADALEFMYTPWPDNSDKYALRNQLIDLIGDYNFVAPSHEVADIHSQHAPVLHVRVRSPLKERQFLS
;
A
#
# COMPACT_ATOMS: atom_id res chain seq x y z
N MET A 1 -21.91 3.39 -15.72
CA MET A 1 -20.77 2.64 -15.15
C MET A 1 -21.06 2.42 -13.69
N LYS A 2 -21.18 1.17 -13.24
CA LYS A 2 -21.46 0.81 -11.84
C LYS A 2 -20.10 0.55 -11.20
N ALA A 3 -19.69 1.36 -10.25
CA ALA A 3 -18.43 1.16 -9.56
C ALA A 3 -18.52 -0.12 -8.72
N ASP A 4 -17.48 -0.95 -8.77
CA ASP A 4 -17.45 -2.23 -8.06
C ASP A 4 -17.47 -1.99 -6.55
N PRO A 5 -18.25 -2.76 -5.77
CA PRO A 5 -18.38 -2.56 -4.32
C PRO A 5 -17.04 -2.73 -3.59
N ILE A 6 -16.10 -3.50 -4.15
CA ILE A 6 -14.73 -3.64 -3.63
C ILE A 6 -13.95 -2.34 -3.80
N LEU A 7 -14.09 -1.65 -4.93
CA LEU A 7 -13.44 -0.37 -5.19
C LEU A 7 -14.00 0.72 -4.26
N ILE A 8 -15.31 0.71 -4.02
CA ILE A 8 -15.96 1.64 -3.07
C ILE A 8 -15.51 1.36 -1.63
N GLY A 9 -15.40 0.10 -1.22
CA GLY A 9 -14.91 -0.28 0.12
C GLY A 9 -13.45 0.13 0.36
N LEU A 10 -12.58 -0.05 -0.64
CA LEU A 10 -11.16 0.32 -0.56
C LEU A 10 -10.98 1.85 -0.53
N LEU A 11 -11.77 2.59 -1.32
CA LEU A 11 -11.77 4.06 -1.31
C LEU A 11 -12.30 4.62 0.00
N ASN A 12 -13.34 4.03 0.59
CA ASN A 12 -13.84 4.43 1.91
C ASN A 12 -12.79 4.17 3.01
N GLY A 13 -12.02 3.08 2.90
CA GLY A 13 -10.84 2.85 3.73
C GLY A 13 -9.77 3.94 3.54
N LEU A 14 -9.50 4.34 2.30
CA LEU A 14 -8.57 5.43 1.97
C LEU A 14 -9.00 6.77 2.58
N PHE A 15 -10.29 7.11 2.52
CA PHE A 15 -10.83 8.34 3.12
C PHE A 15 -10.81 8.30 4.66
N GLY A 16 -11.13 7.15 5.27
CA GLY A 16 -11.02 6.96 6.73
C GLY A 16 -9.58 6.89 7.25
N MET A 17 -8.61 6.55 6.40
CA MET A 17 -7.18 6.59 6.72
C MET A 17 -6.65 8.01 6.88
N THR A 18 -7.18 8.99 6.15
CA THR A 18 -6.75 10.40 6.24
C THR A 18 -6.88 10.95 7.68
N GLU A 19 -7.89 10.50 8.44
CA GLU A 19 -8.06 10.85 9.84
C GLU A 19 -7.23 9.96 10.80
N SER A 20 -6.96 8.69 10.46
CA SER A 20 -6.23 7.75 11.34
C SER A 20 -4.71 7.88 11.26
N VAL A 21 -4.17 8.35 10.12
CA VAL A 21 -2.72 8.47 9.89
C VAL A 21 -2.11 9.78 10.39
N ASP A 22 -2.89 10.74 10.88
CA ASP A 22 -2.37 12.05 11.32
C ASP A 22 -1.46 11.95 12.56
N ASN A 23 -1.66 10.93 13.41
CA ASN A 23 -0.87 10.70 14.62
C ASN A 23 0.00 9.43 14.60
N GLY A 24 0.18 8.82 13.43
CA GLY A 24 0.89 7.54 13.24
C GLY A 24 -0.03 6.32 13.28
N VAL A 25 0.49 5.16 12.92
CA VAL A 25 -0.24 3.90 12.80
C VAL A 25 0.20 2.93 13.89
N SER A 26 -0.74 2.29 14.59
CA SER A 26 -0.39 1.22 15.54
C SER A 26 -0.05 -0.09 14.80
N PRO A 27 0.83 -0.94 15.35
CA PRO A 27 1.15 -2.24 14.76
C PRO A 27 -0.08 -3.15 14.57
N SER A 28 -1.07 -3.05 15.47
CA SER A 28 -2.30 -3.83 15.39
C SER A 28 -3.16 -3.40 14.20
N PHE A 29 -3.30 -2.10 13.97
CA PHE A 29 -4.05 -1.56 12.84
C PHE A 29 -3.35 -1.91 11.51
N PHE A 30 -2.02 -1.83 11.47
CA PHE A 30 -1.22 -2.22 10.32
C PHE A 30 -1.47 -3.68 9.91
N LYS A 31 -1.40 -4.61 10.88
CA LYS A 31 -1.67 -6.04 10.67
C LYS A 31 -3.10 -6.32 10.21
N GLU A 32 -4.07 -5.65 10.82
CA GLU A 32 -5.49 -5.80 10.46
C GLU A 32 -5.75 -5.36 9.02
N PHE A 33 -5.17 -4.22 8.62
CA PHE A 33 -5.30 -3.71 7.26
C PHE A 33 -4.70 -4.66 6.22
N ILE A 34 -3.49 -5.17 6.46
CA ILE A 34 -2.82 -6.10 5.54
C ILE A 34 -3.62 -7.39 5.39
N THR A 35 -4.08 -7.96 6.51
CA THR A 35 -4.91 -9.16 6.53
C THR A 35 -6.20 -8.93 5.74
N ALA A 36 -6.90 -7.81 5.98
CA ALA A 36 -8.11 -7.46 5.26
C ALA A 36 -7.87 -7.30 3.75
N LEU A 37 -6.77 -6.65 3.35
CA LEU A 37 -6.39 -6.47 1.95
C LEU A 37 -6.14 -7.81 1.26
N ALA A 38 -5.41 -8.71 1.91
CA ALA A 38 -5.09 -10.03 1.37
C ALA A 38 -6.35 -10.91 1.19
N HIS A 39 -7.24 -10.93 2.18
CA HIS A 39 -8.50 -11.68 2.10
C HIS A 39 -9.52 -11.07 1.14
N ALA A 40 -9.56 -9.74 0.97
CA ALA A 40 -10.47 -9.10 0.02
C ALA A 40 -10.17 -9.50 -1.44
N ARG A 41 -8.93 -9.91 -1.73
CA ARG A 41 -8.48 -10.27 -3.08
C ARG A 41 -8.37 -11.77 -3.32
N ASN A 42 -8.37 -12.59 -2.28
CA ASN A 42 -8.18 -14.02 -2.40
C ASN A 42 -9.34 -14.78 -1.73
N THR A 43 -10.00 -15.62 -2.52
CA THR A 43 -11.09 -16.47 -2.03
C THR A 43 -10.58 -17.69 -1.26
N LYS A 44 -9.35 -18.13 -1.52
CA LYS A 44 -8.69 -19.22 -0.80
C LYS A 44 -8.00 -18.68 0.44
N LYS A 45 -8.44 -19.14 1.61
CA LYS A 45 -7.92 -18.69 2.91
C LYS A 45 -6.41 -18.91 3.04
N GLU A 46 -5.91 -20.10 2.73
CA GLU A 46 -4.47 -20.42 2.81
C GLU A 46 -3.60 -19.50 1.95
N THR A 47 -4.09 -19.14 0.75
CA THR A 47 -3.39 -18.21 -0.14
C THR A 47 -3.45 -16.78 0.39
N ALA A 48 -4.59 -16.37 0.96
CA ALA A 48 -4.74 -15.07 1.58
C ALA A 48 -3.81 -14.91 2.79
N ASP A 49 -3.73 -15.92 3.66
CA ASP A 49 -2.87 -15.91 4.85
C ASP A 49 -1.40 -15.80 4.43
N LEU A 50 -0.95 -16.57 3.43
CA LEU A 50 0.42 -16.49 2.90
C LEU A 50 0.74 -15.11 2.31
N ILE A 51 -0.22 -14.50 1.60
CA ILE A 51 -0.07 -13.15 1.04
C ILE A 51 -0.01 -12.11 2.15
N ALA A 52 -0.82 -12.25 3.20
CA ALA A 52 -0.80 -11.35 4.35
C ALA A 52 0.57 -11.40 5.05
N ASP A 53 1.11 -12.60 5.29
CA ASP A 53 2.44 -12.79 5.88
C ASP A 53 3.55 -12.16 5.03
N ALA A 54 3.48 -12.34 3.71
CA ALA A 54 4.45 -11.76 2.78
C ALA A 54 4.38 -10.22 2.76
N LEU A 55 3.17 -9.66 2.75
CA LEU A 55 2.95 -8.21 2.80
C LEU A 55 3.42 -7.63 4.14
N GLU A 56 3.14 -8.31 5.26
CA GLU A 56 3.63 -7.92 6.57
C GLU A 56 5.17 -7.91 6.57
N PHE A 57 5.81 -8.97 6.10
CA PHE A 57 7.26 -9.05 6.06
C PHE A 57 7.90 -7.93 5.23
N MET A 58 7.37 -7.65 4.04
CA MET A 58 7.92 -6.67 3.10
C MET A 58 7.76 -5.22 3.57
N TYR A 59 6.61 -4.89 4.15
CA TYR A 59 6.28 -3.51 4.54
C TYR A 59 6.50 -3.25 6.03
N THR A 60 6.94 -4.23 6.82
CA THR A 60 7.37 -3.96 8.18
C THR A 60 8.69 -3.18 8.17
N PRO A 61 8.77 -2.01 8.81
CA PRO A 61 10.00 -1.25 8.90
C PRO A 61 10.94 -1.91 9.92
N TRP A 62 11.84 -2.75 9.44
CA TRP A 62 12.90 -3.35 10.26
C TRP A 62 14.10 -2.40 10.39
N PRO A 63 14.72 -2.24 11.57
CA PRO A 63 14.46 -2.93 12.84
C PRO A 63 13.35 -2.28 13.70
N ASP A 64 13.00 -1.02 13.45
CA ASP A 64 12.08 -0.22 14.29
C ASP A 64 10.60 -0.49 13.96
N ASN A 65 10.18 -1.75 14.11
CA ASN A 65 8.85 -2.25 13.72
C ASN A 65 7.68 -1.75 14.59
N SER A 66 7.98 -0.91 15.59
CA SER A 66 6.99 -0.31 16.49
C SER A 66 6.88 1.21 16.33
N ASP A 67 7.72 1.83 15.47
CA ASP A 67 7.60 3.25 15.18
C ASP A 67 6.32 3.51 14.36
N LYS A 68 5.39 4.19 15.01
CA LYS A 68 4.08 4.55 14.45
C LYS A 68 4.16 5.41 13.18
N TYR A 69 5.19 6.24 13.03
CA TYR A 69 5.36 7.07 11.83
C TYR A 69 6.03 6.27 10.71
N ALA A 70 6.95 5.37 11.04
CA ALA A 70 7.50 4.42 10.07
C ALA A 70 6.41 3.48 9.52
N LEU A 71 5.57 2.92 10.39
CA LEU A 71 4.43 2.08 10.00
C LEU A 71 3.42 2.83 9.13
N ARG A 72 3.15 4.10 9.45
CA ARG A 72 2.32 4.97 8.60
C ARG A 72 2.91 5.10 7.20
N ASN A 73 4.19 5.42 7.10
CA ASN A 73 4.85 5.60 5.81
C ASN A 73 4.81 4.31 4.97
N GLN A 74 5.05 3.17 5.60
CA GLN A 74 4.98 1.87 4.93
C GLN A 74 3.57 1.52 4.47
N LEU A 75 2.55 1.87 5.26
CA LEU A 75 1.16 1.67 4.86
C LEU A 75 0.76 2.54 3.67
N ILE A 76 1.22 3.80 3.64
CA ILE A 76 1.03 4.70 2.50
C ILE A 76 1.75 4.16 1.26
N ASP A 77 2.99 3.67 1.43
CA ASP A 77 3.77 3.10 0.34
C ASP A 77 3.11 1.81 -0.20
N LEU A 78 2.60 0.91 0.65
CA LEU A 78 1.84 -0.29 0.26
C LEU A 78 0.63 0.06 -0.61
N ILE A 79 -0.17 1.03 -0.18
CA ILE A 79 -1.37 1.46 -0.90
C ILE A 79 -1.00 2.12 -2.23
N GLY A 80 0.03 2.96 -2.23
CA GLY A 80 0.53 3.62 -3.44
C GLY A 80 1.07 2.62 -4.45
N ASP A 81 1.84 1.65 -3.98
CA ASP A 81 2.42 0.61 -4.81
C ASP A 81 1.33 -0.29 -5.39
N TYR A 82 0.34 -0.65 -4.57
CA TYR A 82 -0.78 -1.48 -4.99
C TYR A 82 -1.68 -0.82 -6.05
N ASN A 83 -2.06 0.45 -5.86
CA ASN A 83 -3.04 1.12 -6.73
C ASN A 83 -2.40 1.77 -7.96
N PHE A 84 -1.13 2.17 -7.90
CA PHE A 84 -0.51 2.97 -8.94
C PHE A 84 0.76 2.35 -9.49
N VAL A 85 1.73 1.96 -8.66
CA VAL A 85 3.05 1.52 -9.16
C VAL A 85 2.97 0.16 -9.86
N ALA A 86 2.39 -0.86 -9.21
CA ALA A 86 2.28 -2.19 -9.77
C ALA A 86 1.44 -2.23 -11.06
N PRO A 87 0.24 -1.60 -11.12
CA PRO A 87 -0.51 -1.51 -12.38
C PRO A 87 0.23 -0.71 -13.46
N SER A 88 0.96 0.35 -13.09
CA SER A 88 1.75 1.13 -14.05
C SER A 88 2.91 0.33 -14.64
N HIS A 89 3.55 -0.54 -13.85
CA HIS A 89 4.56 -1.48 -14.34
C HIS A 89 3.94 -2.48 -15.31
N GLU A 90 2.80 -3.08 -14.97
CA GLU A 90 2.10 -4.02 -15.86
C GLU A 90 1.70 -3.36 -17.20
N VAL A 91 1.14 -2.15 -17.14
CA VAL A 91 0.80 -1.37 -18.34
C VAL A 91 2.05 -1.02 -19.15
N ALA A 92 3.14 -0.61 -18.48
CA ALA A 92 4.40 -0.30 -19.16
C ALA A 92 4.98 -1.54 -19.85
N ASP A 93 4.95 -2.71 -19.23
CA ASP A 93 5.41 -3.96 -19.81
C ASP A 93 4.61 -4.32 -21.07
N ILE A 94 3.28 -4.24 -21.02
CA ILE A 94 2.40 -4.48 -22.18
C ILE A 94 2.69 -3.47 -23.31
N HIS A 95 2.84 -2.19 -22.96
CA HIS A 95 3.06 -1.13 -23.94
C HIS A 95 4.46 -1.18 -24.56
N SER A 96 5.47 -1.63 -23.81
CA SER A 96 6.85 -1.79 -24.27
C SER A 96 6.99 -2.76 -25.44
N GLN A 97 6.06 -3.71 -25.57
CA GLN A 97 6.00 -4.64 -26.70
C GLN A 97 5.67 -3.95 -28.03
N HIS A 98 5.11 -2.74 -27.97
CA HIS A 98 4.60 -2.01 -29.13
C HIS A 98 5.34 -0.69 -29.40
N ALA A 99 5.88 -0.04 -28.36
CA ALA A 99 6.62 1.22 -28.47
C ALA A 99 7.59 1.43 -27.29
N PRO A 100 8.64 2.28 -27.43
CA PRO A 100 9.51 2.64 -26.32
C PRO A 100 8.74 3.35 -25.18
N VAL A 101 8.91 2.89 -23.94
CA VAL A 101 8.24 3.44 -22.75
C VAL A 101 9.27 4.03 -21.78
N LEU A 102 8.96 5.20 -21.20
CA LEU A 102 9.70 5.83 -20.11
C LEU A 102 8.83 5.83 -18.84
N HIS A 103 9.28 5.12 -17.80
CA HIS A 103 8.64 5.16 -16.49
C HIS A 103 9.29 6.24 -15.62
N VAL A 104 8.50 7.23 -15.16
CA VAL A 104 8.98 8.34 -14.33
C VAL A 104 8.30 8.29 -12.97
N ARG A 105 9.09 8.12 -11.90
CA ARG A 105 8.62 8.25 -10.52
C ARG A 105 8.98 9.62 -9.99
N VAL A 106 7.97 10.48 -9.83
CA VAL A 106 8.16 11.81 -9.22
C VAL A 106 8.20 11.67 -7.71
N ARG A 107 9.32 12.04 -7.08
CA ARG A 107 9.45 12.12 -5.61
C ARG A 107 9.32 13.55 -5.13
N SER A 108 8.36 13.80 -4.24
CA SER A 108 8.20 15.11 -3.60
C SER A 108 9.19 15.27 -2.43
N PRO A 109 9.87 16.43 -2.30
CA PRO A 109 10.91 16.67 -1.26
C PRO A 109 10.36 16.80 0.18
N LEU A 110 9.05 16.69 0.38
CA LEU A 110 8.43 16.83 1.71
C LEU A 110 8.68 15.64 2.64
N LYS A 111 9.09 14.47 2.12
CA LYS A 111 9.41 13.27 2.92
C LYS A 111 10.73 13.41 3.69
N GLU A 112 11.61 14.36 3.30
CA GLU A 112 12.97 14.52 3.85
C GLU A 112 13.02 15.46 5.08
N ARG A 113 11.99 16.28 5.30
CA ARG A 113 11.94 17.24 6.43
C ARG A 113 11.40 16.68 7.74
N GLN A 114 10.86 15.47 7.76
CA GLN A 114 10.31 14.86 8.98
C GLN A 114 11.36 14.07 9.80
N PHE A 115 12.60 13.97 9.33
CA PHE A 115 13.69 13.24 10.00
C PHE A 115 14.73 14.19 10.67
N LEU A 116 14.44 15.49 10.75
CA LEU A 116 15.38 16.52 11.25
C LEU A 116 14.81 17.43 12.37
N SER A 117 13.78 17.00 13.10
CA SER A 117 13.29 17.72 14.29
C SER A 117 13.20 16.83 15.51
#